data_AF-A0A951V487-F1
#
_entry.id   AF-A0A951V487-F1
#
_cell.length_a   1.000
_cell.length_b   1.000
_cell.length_c   1.000
_cell.angle_alpha   90.00
_cell.angle_beta   90.00
_cell.angle_gamma   90.00
#
_symmetry.space_group_name_H-M   'P 1'
#
loop_
_entity.id
_entity.type
_entity.pdbx_description
1 polymer ?
#
loop_
_entity_poly.entity_id
_entity_poly.type
_entity_poly.pdbx_seq_one_letter_code
_entity_poly.pdbx_strand_id
1 'polypeptide(L)'
;MLKQHLNKATNSDFFLADEADFHKALKNSQNHLKFIWNRDVSPLDIMVDGSVVTLLPNHILCCTYVQNVQCESAVDTKLLFLSFNKAFYCIHTNDAEVSCSGLLFFGTDFAPVIHIDNHEQQRLDTLAGVLEEEFETVDGNQEEML
;
A
#
# COMPACT_ATOMS: atom_id res chain seq x y z
N MET A 1 -9.12 10.95 2.68
CA MET A 1 -9.39 9.97 3.75
C MET A 1 -8.06 9.37 4.18
N LEU A 2 -7.60 9.68 5.40
CA LEU A 2 -6.42 9.06 6.00
C LEU A 2 -6.82 8.19 7.18
N LYS A 3 -6.48 6.90 7.12
CA LYS A 3 -6.62 5.95 8.21
C LYS A 3 -5.24 5.47 8.65
N GLN A 4 -5.08 5.26 9.96
CA GLN A 4 -3.85 4.70 10.53
C GLN A 4 -4.22 3.77 11.69
N HIS A 5 -3.64 2.58 11.67
CA HIS A 5 -3.58 1.66 12.80
C HIS A 5 -2.17 1.67 13.35
N LEU A 6 -2.03 1.93 14.65
CA LEU A 6 -0.74 1.96 15.34
C LEU A 6 -0.83 1.16 16.64
N ASN A 7 -0.13 0.04 16.67
CA ASN A 7 0.07 -0.73 17.89
C ASN A 7 1.45 -0.47 18.46
N LYS A 8 1.49 0.32 19.54
CA LYS A 8 2.74 0.72 20.22
C LYS A 8 3.45 -0.44 20.90
N ALA A 9 2.76 -1.53 21.24
CA ALA A 9 3.36 -2.67 21.92
C ALA A 9 4.25 -3.48 20.97
N THR A 10 3.79 -3.66 19.73
CA THR A 10 4.52 -4.37 18.66
C THR A 10 5.29 -3.43 17.74
N ASN A 11 5.07 -2.12 17.87
CA ASN A 11 5.52 -1.10 16.93
C ASN A 11 4.99 -1.34 15.51
N SER A 12 3.81 -1.95 15.40
CA SER A 12 3.09 -2.22 14.16
C SER A 12 2.37 -0.95 13.71
N ASP A 13 2.49 -0.63 12.42
CA ASP A 13 1.95 0.59 11.83
C ASP A 13 1.45 0.33 10.40
N PHE A 14 0.21 0.72 10.13
CA PHE A 14 -0.47 0.53 8.85
C PHE A 14 -1.30 1.76 8.48
N PHE A 15 -1.10 2.27 7.27
CA PHE A 15 -1.83 3.38 6.68
C PHE A 15 -2.66 2.94 5.48
N LEU A 16 -3.86 3.52 5.39
CA LEU A 16 -4.69 3.53 4.19
C LEU A 16 -5.02 5.00 3.86
N ALA A 17 -4.80 5.39 2.61
CA ALA A 17 -5.06 6.76 2.15
C ALA A 17 -5.60 6.80 0.71
N ASP A 18 -6.40 7.82 0.44
CA ASP A 18 -6.80 8.21 -0.92
C ASP A 18 -5.86 9.31 -1.48
N GLU A 19 -6.20 9.85 -2.65
CA GLU A 19 -5.42 10.88 -3.33
C GLU A 19 -5.18 12.14 -2.49
N ALA A 20 -6.14 12.53 -1.66
CA ALA A 20 -6.08 13.78 -0.89
C ALA A 20 -5.08 13.69 0.27
N ASP A 21 -4.94 12.50 0.86
CA ASP A 21 -4.07 12.25 2.00
C ASP A 21 -2.77 11.50 1.63
N PHE A 22 -2.60 11.16 0.34
CA PHE A 22 -1.47 10.40 -0.19
C PHE A 22 -0.10 10.94 0.27
N HIS A 23 0.20 12.22 0.03
CA HIS A 23 1.50 12.79 0.37
C HIS A 23 1.80 12.75 1.86
N LYS A 24 0.76 12.92 2.69
CA LYS A 24 0.88 12.85 4.14
C LYS A 24 1.16 11.43 4.60
N ALA A 25 0.43 10.45 4.07
CA ALA A 25 0.65 9.03 4.36
C ALA A 25 2.04 8.59 3.89
N LEU A 26 2.44 8.94 2.67
CA LEU A 26 3.74 8.60 2.10
C LEU A 26 4.90 9.16 2.92
N LYS A 27 4.79 10.43 3.37
CA LYS A 27 5.79 11.06 4.23
C LYS A 27 5.93 10.35 5.59
N ASN A 28 4.83 9.84 6.14
CA ASN A 28 4.81 9.17 7.44
C ASN A 28 5.19 7.68 7.36
N SER A 29 5.25 7.09 6.17
CA SER A 29 5.43 5.66 5.93
C SER A 29 6.69 5.33 5.11
N GLN A 30 7.74 6.15 5.21
CA GLN A 30 8.97 5.98 4.38
C GLN A 30 9.56 4.56 4.48
N ASN A 31 9.59 3.99 5.68
CA ASN A 31 10.14 2.65 5.95
C ASN A 31 9.11 1.52 5.81
N HIS A 32 8.01 1.75 5.10
CA HIS A 32 6.95 0.75 4.90
C HIS A 32 7.11 0.03 3.56
N LEU A 33 6.55 -1.17 3.49
CA LEU A 33 6.10 -1.75 2.23
C LEU A 33 4.89 -0.95 1.74
N LYS A 34 4.79 -0.72 0.44
CA LYS A 34 3.80 0.21 -0.14
C LYS A 34 3.11 -0.43 -1.33
N PHE A 35 1.80 -0.24 -1.42
CA PHE A 35 1.01 -0.45 -2.62
C PHE A 35 0.42 0.89 -3.06
N ILE A 36 0.58 1.21 -4.34
CA ILE A 36 0.01 2.40 -4.97
C ILE A 36 -0.83 1.94 -6.15
N TRP A 37 -2.15 2.03 -6.01
CA TRP A 37 -3.09 1.58 -7.02
C TRP A 37 -3.67 2.79 -7.76
N ASN A 38 -3.38 2.89 -9.07
CA ASN A 38 -4.02 3.88 -9.93
C ASN A 38 -5.47 3.43 -10.25
N ARG A 39 -6.44 4.16 -9.70
CA ARG A 39 -7.88 3.93 -9.88
C ARG A 39 -8.51 4.98 -10.82
N ASP A 40 -7.68 5.85 -11.39
CA ASP A 40 -8.10 6.82 -12.39
C ASP A 40 -8.12 6.21 -13.79
N VAL A 41 -8.77 6.91 -14.72
CA VAL A 41 -8.74 6.60 -16.16
C VAL A 41 -7.48 7.15 -16.82
N SER A 42 -6.79 8.08 -16.17
CA SER A 42 -5.55 8.71 -16.67
C SER A 42 -4.30 8.00 -16.12
N PRO A 43 -3.20 7.94 -16.88
CA PRO A 43 -1.92 7.46 -16.36
C PRO A 43 -1.36 8.36 -15.24
N LEU A 44 -0.63 7.75 -14.31
CA LEU A 44 0.05 8.43 -13.21
C LEU A 44 1.56 8.13 -13.26
N ASP A 45 2.38 9.17 -13.33
CA ASP A 45 3.84 9.03 -13.25
C ASP A 45 4.31 9.11 -11.79
N ILE A 46 5.04 8.09 -11.36
CA ILE A 46 5.62 7.99 -10.02
C ILE A 46 7.13 7.82 -10.16
N MET A 47 7.90 8.58 -9.40
CA MET A 47 9.34 8.43 -9.34
C MET A 47 9.72 7.43 -8.23
N VAL A 48 10.46 6.39 -8.59
CA VAL A 48 11.01 5.38 -7.68
C VAL A 48 12.52 5.34 -7.85
N ASP A 49 13.26 5.65 -6.79
CA ASP A 49 14.73 5.70 -6.79
C ASP A 49 15.34 6.53 -7.94
N GLY A 50 14.65 7.61 -8.32
CA GLY A 50 15.06 8.51 -9.40
C GLY A 50 14.66 8.05 -10.82
N SER A 51 14.03 6.89 -10.96
CA SER A 51 13.47 6.41 -12.23
C SER A 51 11.95 6.65 -12.29
N VAL A 52 11.44 7.09 -13.43
CA VAL A 52 9.99 7.29 -13.63
C VAL A 52 9.33 5.96 -13.96
N VAL A 53 8.23 5.67 -13.26
CA VAL A 53 7.34 4.53 -13.46
C VAL A 53 5.94 5.06 -13.76
N THR A 54 5.42 4.76 -14.95
CA THR A 54 4.07 5.15 -15.35
C THR A 54 3.07 4.05 -14.99
N LEU A 55 2.11 4.38 -14.12
CA LEU A 55 0.97 3.52 -13.79
C LEU A 55 -0.20 3.84 -14.70
N LEU A 56 -0.57 2.90 -15.56
CA LEU A 56 -1.81 2.97 -16.34
C LEU A 56 -3.02 2.70 -15.43
N PRO A 57 -4.25 2.93 -15.90
CA PRO A 57 -5.44 2.53 -15.16
C PRO A 57 -5.35 1.07 -14.71
N ASN A 58 -5.73 0.82 -13.46
CA ASN A 58 -5.68 -0.51 -12.83
C ASN A 58 -4.26 -1.10 -12.75
N HIS A 59 -3.23 -0.25 -12.68
CA HIS A 59 -1.90 -0.68 -12.29
C HIS A 59 -1.70 -0.51 -10.78
N ILE A 60 -1.07 -1.50 -10.17
CA ILE A 60 -0.62 -1.47 -8.78
C ILE A 60 0.91 -1.50 -8.77
N LEU A 61 1.52 -0.45 -8.23
CA LEU A 61 2.94 -0.40 -7.93
C LEU A 61 3.19 -0.97 -6.54
N CYS A 62 4.14 -1.90 -6.42
CA CYS A 62 4.63 -2.37 -5.14
C CYS A 62 6.03 -1.81 -4.88
N CYS A 63 6.23 -1.16 -3.74
CA CYS A 63 7.53 -0.66 -3.32
C CYS A 63 7.92 -1.20 -1.96
N THR A 64 9.22 -1.38 -1.74
CA THR A 64 9.76 -1.80 -0.45
C THR A 64 10.13 -0.63 0.45
N TYR A 65 10.54 -0.96 1.68
CA TYR A 65 11.06 0.01 2.65
C TYR A 65 12.43 0.59 2.29
N VAL A 66 13.15 0.04 1.30
CA VAL A 66 14.44 0.60 0.84
C VAL A 66 14.27 1.55 -0.34
N GLN A 67 13.11 1.54 -1.00
CA GLN A 67 12.87 2.34 -2.20
C GLN A 67 12.27 3.71 -1.82
N ASN A 68 12.85 4.76 -2.39
CA ASN A 68 12.38 6.13 -2.26
C ASN A 68 11.31 6.41 -3.32
N VAL A 69 10.10 6.74 -2.88
CA VAL A 69 8.96 7.03 -3.75
C VAL A 69 8.61 8.51 -3.67
N GLN A 70 8.43 9.13 -4.83
CA GLN A 70 8.00 10.51 -4.97
C GLN A 70 6.91 10.59 -6.06
N CYS A 71 5.88 11.39 -5.82
CA CYS A 71 4.80 11.60 -6.79
C CYS A 71 4.30 13.04 -6.64
N GLU A 72 4.34 13.83 -7.71
CA GLU A 72 3.92 15.23 -7.67
C GLU A 72 2.42 15.38 -7.97
N SER A 73 1.89 14.58 -8.88
CA SER A 73 0.53 14.73 -9.45
C SER A 73 -0.57 13.93 -8.73
N ALA A 74 -0.29 13.39 -7.54
CA ALA A 74 -1.21 12.47 -6.86
C ALA A 74 -2.58 13.12 -6.52
N VAL A 75 -2.63 14.41 -6.18
CA VAL A 75 -3.87 15.07 -5.70
C VAL A 75 -4.97 15.14 -6.77
N ASP A 76 -4.59 15.15 -8.04
CA ASP A 76 -5.53 15.27 -9.16
C ASP A 76 -5.90 13.91 -9.79
N THR A 77 -5.39 12.80 -9.23
CA THR A 77 -5.54 11.46 -9.79
C THR A 77 -6.12 10.51 -8.74
N LYS A 78 -7.26 9.88 -9.05
CA LYS A 78 -7.85 8.90 -8.12
C LYS A 78 -6.91 7.74 -7.87
N LEU A 79 -6.53 7.54 -6.62
CA LEU A 79 -5.64 6.43 -6.23
C LEU A 79 -6.02 5.89 -4.87
N LEU A 80 -5.55 4.67 -4.60
CA LEU A 80 -5.55 4.09 -3.26
C LEU A 80 -4.11 3.77 -2.86
N PHE A 81 -3.76 4.17 -1.64
CA PHE A 81 -2.44 3.95 -1.07
C PHE A 81 -2.54 3.14 0.21
N LEU A 82 -1.83 2.01 0.23
CA LEU A 82 -1.68 1.17 1.40
C LEU A 82 -0.20 1.12 1.76
N SER A 83 0.12 1.27 3.05
CA SER A 83 1.49 1.08 3.49
C SER A 83 1.60 0.56 4.91
N PHE A 84 2.38 -0.48 5.11
CA PHE A 84 2.58 -1.09 6.42
C PHE A 84 4.03 -1.43 6.67
N ASN A 85 4.44 -1.39 7.93
CA ASN A 85 5.79 -1.75 8.31
C ASN A 85 5.95 -3.26 8.50
N LYS A 86 7.20 -3.69 8.70
CA LYS A 86 7.53 -5.10 8.89
C LYS A 86 6.87 -5.70 10.14
N ALA A 87 6.66 -4.89 11.19
CA ALA A 87 6.06 -5.36 12.44
C ALA A 87 4.57 -5.69 12.28
N PHE A 88 3.86 -4.95 11.41
CA PHE A 88 2.49 -5.28 11.01
C PHE A 88 2.45 -6.56 10.15
N TYR A 89 3.34 -6.69 9.17
CA TYR A 89 3.29 -7.78 8.20
C TYR A 89 3.84 -9.13 8.71
N CYS A 90 4.94 -9.13 9.46
CA CYS A 90 5.52 -10.38 9.95
C CYS A 90 4.74 -10.82 11.22
N ILE A 91 3.61 -11.49 10.98
CA ILE A 91 2.76 -12.11 11.99
C ILE A 91 3.62 -13.11 12.79
N HIS A 92 3.71 -12.93 14.11
CA HIS A 92 4.57 -13.71 15.01
C HIS A 92 4.28 -15.23 15.04
N THR A 93 3.28 -15.72 14.31
CA THR A 93 2.75 -17.09 14.42
C THR A 93 2.93 -17.98 13.20
N ASN A 94 3.38 -17.49 12.04
CA ASN A 94 3.51 -18.38 10.86
C ASN A 94 4.67 -17.99 9.90
N ASP A 95 5.90 -18.11 10.40
CA ASP A 95 7.17 -17.83 9.69
C ASP A 95 7.40 -18.67 8.41
N ALA A 96 6.63 -19.75 8.20
CA ALA A 96 6.83 -20.68 7.08
C ALA A 96 6.00 -20.38 5.83
N GLU A 97 4.87 -19.65 5.94
CA GLU A 97 3.94 -19.41 4.81
C GLU A 97 3.96 -17.97 4.30
N VAL A 98 4.38 -17.00 5.12
CA VAL A 98 4.38 -15.56 4.77
C VAL A 98 5.82 -15.07 4.70
N SER A 99 6.49 -15.36 3.59
CA SER A 99 7.86 -14.87 3.42
C SER A 99 7.86 -13.35 3.31
N CYS A 100 8.49 -12.66 4.27
CA CYS A 100 8.84 -11.24 4.17
C CYS A 100 9.86 -10.97 3.02
N SER A 101 10.14 -11.98 2.16
CA SER A 101 10.92 -11.97 0.91
C SER A 101 10.10 -12.35 -0.34
N GLY A 102 8.78 -12.15 -0.32
CA GLY A 102 7.89 -12.51 -1.45
C GLY A 102 8.21 -11.77 -2.76
N LEU A 103 7.79 -12.37 -3.88
CA LEU A 103 8.05 -11.90 -5.26
C LEU A 103 7.70 -10.42 -5.49
N LEU A 104 6.65 -9.93 -4.84
CA LEU A 104 6.15 -8.55 -4.98
C LEU A 104 7.06 -7.48 -4.36
N PHE A 105 7.98 -7.89 -3.49
CA PHE A 105 8.85 -6.98 -2.77
C PHE A 105 10.33 -7.31 -2.94
N PHE A 106 10.70 -8.57 -3.18
CA PHE A 106 12.11 -9.01 -3.20
C PHE A 106 12.48 -9.88 -4.40
N GLY A 107 11.83 -9.66 -5.55
CA GLY A 107 12.05 -10.43 -6.78
C GLY A 107 12.99 -9.82 -7.83
N THR A 108 13.22 -8.50 -7.84
CA THR A 108 13.86 -7.78 -8.96
C THR A 108 14.48 -6.45 -8.52
N ASP A 109 15.48 -5.93 -9.26
CA ASP A 109 16.10 -4.60 -9.04
C ASP A 109 15.15 -3.42 -9.32
N PHE A 110 13.95 -3.68 -9.85
CA PHE A 110 12.92 -2.68 -10.17
C PHE A 110 11.65 -2.93 -9.36
N ALA A 111 10.95 -1.85 -9.00
CA ALA A 111 9.63 -1.91 -8.35
C ALA A 111 8.61 -2.56 -9.29
N PRO A 112 7.99 -3.70 -8.93
CA PRO A 112 7.07 -4.38 -9.83
C PRO A 112 5.76 -3.60 -9.98
N VAL A 113 5.24 -3.63 -11.21
CA VAL A 113 3.94 -3.08 -11.58
C VAL A 113 3.03 -4.23 -12.01
N ILE A 114 1.91 -4.38 -11.34
CA ILE A 114 0.91 -5.41 -11.61
C ILE A 114 -0.26 -4.76 -12.32
N HIS A 115 -0.67 -5.29 -13.46
CA HIS A 115 -1.95 -4.94 -14.07
C HIS A 115 -3.02 -5.90 -13.56
N ILE A 116 -4.11 -5.36 -13.04
CA ILE A 116 -5.27 -6.15 -12.62
C ILE A 116 -6.40 -6.03 -13.64
N ASP A 117 -7.12 -7.12 -13.87
CA ASP A 117 -8.30 -7.12 -14.74
C ASP A 117 -9.54 -6.55 -14.04
N ASN A 118 -10.65 -6.41 -14.79
CA ASN A 118 -11.89 -5.83 -14.27
C ASN A 118 -12.51 -6.66 -13.12
N HIS A 119 -12.32 -7.97 -13.11
CA HIS A 119 -12.87 -8.84 -12.09
C HIS A 119 -12.01 -8.80 -10.82
N GLU A 120 -10.69 -8.74 -10.97
CA GLU A 120 -9.74 -8.48 -9.88
C GLU A 120 -9.96 -7.08 -9.27
N GLN A 121 -10.18 -6.06 -10.10
CA GLN A 121 -10.55 -4.71 -9.66
C GLN A 121 -11.79 -4.74 -8.75
N GLN A 122 -12.88 -5.38 -9.18
CA GLN A 122 -14.10 -5.46 -8.36
C GLN A 122 -13.88 -6.14 -7.01
N ARG A 123 -13.03 -7.17 -6.99
CA ARG A 123 -12.65 -7.86 -5.74
C ARG A 123 -11.82 -6.96 -4.84
N LEU A 124 -10.83 -6.26 -5.39
CA LEU A 124 -9.99 -5.34 -4.63
C LEU A 124 -10.75 -4.11 -4.15
N ASP A 125 -11.72 -3.61 -4.91
CA ASP A 125 -12.62 -2.54 -4.47
C ASP A 125 -13.45 -3.00 -3.26
N THR A 126 -13.95 -4.25 -3.28
CA THR A 126 -14.68 -4.82 -2.15
C THR A 126 -13.78 -4.97 -0.91
N LEU A 127 -12.56 -5.49 -1.11
CA LEU A 127 -11.59 -5.65 -0.03
C LEU A 127 -11.14 -4.30 0.55
N ALA A 128 -10.95 -3.28 -0.29
CA ALA A 128 -10.64 -1.94 0.15
C ALA A 128 -11.77 -1.36 1.01
N GLY A 129 -13.03 -1.56 0.62
CA GLY A 129 -14.17 -1.14 1.43
C GLY A 129 -14.24 -1.83 2.79
N VAL A 130 -14.03 -3.15 2.84
CA VAL A 130 -13.94 -3.89 4.12
C VAL A 130 -12.80 -3.35 4.97
N LEU A 131 -11.63 -3.13 4.37
CA LEU A 131 -10.47 -2.59 5.08
C LEU A 131 -10.77 -1.20 5.68
N GLU A 132 -11.42 -0.32 4.92
CA GLU A 132 -11.86 1.00 5.40
C GLU A 132 -12.75 0.90 6.64
N GLU A 133 -13.68 -0.07 6.67
CA GLU A 133 -14.56 -0.34 7.81
C GLU A 133 -13.78 -0.90 9.01
N GLU A 134 -12.83 -1.82 8.81
CA GLU A 134 -12.00 -2.38 9.87
C GLU A 134 -11.10 -1.32 10.54
N PHE A 135 -10.64 -0.31 9.79
CA PHE A 135 -9.94 0.84 10.36
C PHE A 135 -10.82 1.70 11.31
N GLU A 136 -12.15 1.63 11.18
CA GLU A 136 -13.09 2.32 12.08
C GLU A 136 -13.46 1.48 13.32
N THR A 137 -13.28 0.16 13.25
CA THR A 137 -13.65 -0.77 14.31
C THR A 137 -12.50 -0.95 15.30
N VAL A 138 -12.52 -0.17 16.38
CA VAL A 138 -11.50 -0.24 17.44
C VAL A 138 -11.90 -1.28 18.48
N ASP A 139 -11.49 -2.52 18.27
CA ASP A 139 -11.62 -3.61 19.23
C ASP A 139 -10.28 -4.33 19.49
N GLY A 140 -10.29 -5.38 20.31
CA GLY A 140 -9.07 -6.10 20.69
C GLY A 140 -8.41 -6.89 19.56
N ASN A 141 -9.12 -7.13 18.46
CA ASN A 141 -8.71 -7.98 17.34
C ASN A 141 -8.51 -7.18 16.04
N GLN A 142 -8.61 -5.85 16.08
CA GLN A 142 -8.49 -4.98 14.91
C GLN A 142 -7.23 -5.27 14.06
N GLU A 143 -6.07 -5.51 14.69
CA GLU A 143 -4.83 -5.82 13.99
C GLU A 143 -4.86 -7.18 13.27
N GLU A 144 -5.69 -8.13 13.70
CA GLU A 144 -5.85 -9.44 13.03
C GLU A 144 -6.80 -9.36 11.83
N MET A 145 -7.68 -8.36 11.81
CA MET A 145 -8.65 -8.12 10.73
C MET A 145 -8.08 -7.26 9.60
N LEU A 146 -7.12 -6.38 9.92
CA LEU A 146 -6.37 -5.53 8.98
C LEU A 146 -5.27 -6.30 8.26
#